data_AF-A0A7X9KNW4-F1
#
_entry.id   AF-A0A7X9KNW4-F1
#
_cell.length_a   1.000
_cell.length_b   1.000
_cell.length_c   1.000
_cell.angle_alpha   90.00
_cell.angle_beta   90.00
_cell.angle_gamma   90.00
#
_symmetry.space_group_name_H-M   'P 1'
#
loop_
_entity.id
_entity.type
_entity.pdbx_description
1 polymer ?
#
loop_
_entity_poly.entity_id
_entity_poly.type
_entity_poly.pdbx_seq_one_letter_code
_entity_poly.pdbx_strand_id
1 'polypeptide(L)'
;MFFILSKLLNFLISPFYWLLFFIAMSLFGKNAIRKKRFAIISICWLVFFTNPFIIHKLTLAWQQPRKVLAQNENYSSGIVLAGFISFNYKDNQGYYGQAADRFIQALRLYKLGHIKKIVITGGSGSIWRQQYKEADFVKEQFLEQGIPA
;
A
#
# COMPACT_ATOMS: atom_id res chain seq x y z
N MET A 1 -4.75 19.85 2.36
CA MET A 1 -3.56 20.12 1.52
C MET A 1 -2.63 18.91 1.40
N PHE A 2 -2.27 18.23 2.51
CA PHE A 2 -1.43 17.02 2.48
C PHE A 2 -1.90 15.96 1.46
N PHE A 3 -3.20 15.70 1.39
CA PHE A 3 -3.77 14.69 0.49
C PHE A 3 -3.57 14.98 -1.01
N ILE A 4 -3.56 16.25 -1.43
CA ILE A 4 -3.31 16.62 -2.83
C ILE A 4 -1.82 16.50 -3.13
N LEU A 5 -0.98 16.99 -2.20
CA LEU A 5 0.47 16.91 -2.31
C LEU A 5 0.94 15.44 -2.38
N SER A 6 0.35 14.55 -1.58
CA SER A 6 0.70 13.13 -1.61
C SER A 6 0.35 12.48 -2.95
N LYS A 7 -0.74 12.87 -3.60
CA LYS A 7 -1.10 12.38 -4.95
C LYS A 7 -0.13 12.88 -6.02
N LEU A 8 0.26 14.16 -5.96
CA LEU A 8 1.21 14.73 -6.90
C LEU A 8 2.61 14.11 -6.72
N LEU A 9 3.02 13.92 -5.47
CA LEU A 9 4.27 13.22 -5.15
C LEU A 9 4.27 11.77 -5.65
N ASN A 10 3.15 11.05 -5.48
CA ASN A 10 3.01 9.68 -5.99
C ASN A 10 3.15 9.62 -7.52
N PHE A 11 2.58 10.59 -8.23
CA PHE A 11 2.79 10.74 -9.68
C PHE A 11 4.26 11.00 -10.02
N LEU A 12 4.91 11.94 -9.32
CA LEU A 12 6.31 12.30 -9.59
C LEU A 12 7.31 11.19 -9.26
N ILE A 13 7.04 10.33 -8.29
CA ILE A 13 7.98 9.27 -7.87
C ILE A 13 7.71 7.94 -8.61
N SER A 14 6.50 7.76 -9.18
CA SER A 14 6.15 6.50 -9.84
C SER A 14 7.09 6.18 -11.01
N PRO A 15 7.79 5.02 -10.98
CA PRO A 15 8.75 4.65 -12.03
C PRO A 15 8.14 4.55 -13.43
N PHE A 16 6.84 4.31 -13.52
CA PHE A 16 6.12 4.20 -14.79
C PHE A 16 6.09 5.52 -15.56
N TYR A 17 5.85 6.66 -14.89
CA TYR A 17 5.80 7.95 -15.59
C TYR A 17 7.20 8.39 -16.05
N TRP A 18 8.24 8.07 -15.30
CA TRP A 18 9.62 8.27 -15.73
C TRP A 18 9.98 7.42 -16.94
N LEU A 19 9.51 6.17 -17.00
CA LEU A 19 9.67 5.32 -18.18
C LEU A 19 9.02 5.96 -19.41
N LEU A 20 7.78 6.44 -19.30
CA LEU A 20 7.09 7.14 -20.40
C LEU A 20 7.84 8.40 -20.84
N PHE A 21 8.35 9.18 -19.89
CA PHE A 21 9.17 10.35 -20.17
C PHE A 21 10.44 9.98 -20.95
N PHE A 22 11.18 8.95 -20.54
CA PHE A 22 12.38 8.52 -21.25
C PHE A 22 12.06 7.98 -22.66
N ILE A 23 10.96 7.26 -22.83
CA ILE A 23 10.50 6.81 -24.15
C ILE A 23 10.16 8.02 -25.04
N ALA A 24 9.43 9.01 -24.53
CA ALA A 24 9.10 10.22 -25.29
C ALA A 24 10.38 10.97 -25.73
N MET A 25 11.36 11.12 -24.83
CA MET A 25 12.65 11.74 -25.14
C MET A 25 13.47 10.95 -26.16
N SER A 26 13.34 9.61 -26.16
CA SER A 26 13.94 8.73 -27.14
C SER A 26 13.33 8.92 -28.54
N LEU A 27 12.00 9.07 -28.63
CA LEU A 27 11.29 9.16 -29.91
C LEU A 27 11.38 10.57 -30.53
N PHE A 28 11.09 11.61 -29.75
CA PHE A 28 10.95 12.99 -30.22
C PHE A 28 12.22 13.84 -30.07
N GLY A 29 13.30 13.28 -29.50
CA GLY A 29 14.57 13.99 -29.38
C GLY A 29 15.17 14.38 -30.73
N LYS A 30 15.66 15.61 -30.85
CA LYS A 30 16.30 16.12 -32.08
C LYS A 30 17.74 15.61 -32.27
N ASN A 31 18.43 15.27 -31.19
CA ASN A 31 19.84 14.84 -31.20
C ASN A 31 19.95 13.31 -31.14
N ALA A 32 20.52 12.70 -32.18
CA ALA A 32 20.65 11.25 -32.32
C ALA A 32 21.37 10.56 -31.13
N ILE A 33 22.40 11.19 -30.56
CA ILE A 33 23.13 10.67 -29.40
C ILE A 33 22.22 10.64 -28.17
N ARG A 34 21.47 11.73 -27.94
CA ARG A 34 20.52 11.81 -26.81
C ARG A 34 19.38 10.80 -26.97
N LYS A 35 18.85 10.61 -28.19
CA LYS A 35 17.83 9.58 -28.47
C LYS A 35 18.31 8.19 -28.08
N LYS A 36 19.51 7.80 -28.55
CA LYS A 36 20.11 6.48 -28.24
C LYS A 36 20.30 6.31 -26.73
N ARG A 37 20.77 7.34 -26.02
CA ARG A 37 20.91 7.30 -24.56
C ARG A 37 19.57 7.08 -23.86
N PHE A 38 18.54 7.84 -24.22
CA PHE A 38 17.21 7.68 -23.64
C PHE A 38 16.56 6.33 -23.98
N ALA A 39 16.82 5.78 -25.16
CA ALA A 39 16.40 4.42 -25.50
C ALA A 39 17.04 3.38 -24.56
N ILE A 40 18.36 3.45 -24.36
CA ILE A 40 19.08 2.55 -23.45
C ILE A 40 18.59 2.72 -22.02
N ILE A 41 18.44 3.97 -21.55
CA ILE A 41 17.91 4.26 -20.21
C ILE A 41 16.51 3.67 -20.05
N SER A 42 15.63 3.83 -21.03
CA SER A 42 14.27 3.27 -20.98
C SER A 42 14.28 1.75 -20.83
N ILE A 43 15.14 1.05 -21.60
CA ILE A 43 15.29 -0.40 -21.52
C ILE A 43 15.83 -0.82 -20.15
N CYS A 44 16.91 -0.18 -19.69
CA CYS A 44 17.48 -0.44 -18.36
C CYS A 44 16.46 -0.20 -17.24
N TRP A 45 15.69 0.89 -17.34
CA TRP A 45 14.66 1.26 -16.37
C TRP A 45 13.53 0.23 -16.32
N LEU A 46 13.03 -0.19 -17.48
CA LEU A 46 12.02 -1.23 -17.58
C LEU A 46 12.54 -2.55 -16.99
N VAL A 47 13.73 -3.00 -17.40
CA VAL A 47 14.33 -4.24 -16.89
C VAL A 47 14.51 -4.16 -15.38
N PHE A 48 14.99 -3.05 -14.83
CA PHE A 48 15.19 -2.91 -13.39
C PHE A 48 13.88 -2.95 -12.60
N PHE A 49 12.90 -2.12 -12.98
CA PHE A 49 11.65 -1.98 -12.22
C PHE A 49 10.63 -3.10 -12.47
N THR A 50 10.79 -3.89 -13.53
CA THR A 50 9.93 -5.06 -13.83
C THR A 50 10.57 -6.39 -13.41
N ASN A 51 11.84 -6.41 -13.00
CA ASN A 51 12.50 -7.64 -12.57
C ASN A 51 12.06 -8.05 -11.15
N PRO A 52 11.30 -9.16 -10.98
CA PRO A 52 10.77 -9.55 -9.67
C PRO A 52 11.87 -9.91 -8.67
N PHE A 53 13.01 -10.43 -9.14
CA PHE A 53 14.12 -10.81 -8.26
C PHE A 53 14.74 -9.58 -7.59
N ILE A 54 14.97 -8.51 -8.36
CA ILE A 54 15.51 -7.25 -7.82
C ILE A 54 14.53 -6.66 -6.81
N ILE A 55 13.26 -6.52 -7.20
CA ILE A 55 12.22 -5.95 -6.33
C ILE A 55 12.05 -6.78 -5.05
N HIS A 56 12.07 -8.11 -5.17
CA HIS A 56 11.98 -8.99 -4.01
C HIS A 56 13.16 -8.81 -3.06
N LYS A 57 14.40 -8.76 -3.57
CA LYS A 57 15.60 -8.53 -2.73
C LYS A 57 15.58 -7.17 -2.04
N LEU A 58 15.17 -6.11 -2.75
CA LEU A 58 15.00 -4.78 -2.16
C LEU A 58 13.92 -4.79 -1.08
N THR A 59 12.80 -5.50 -1.30
CA THR A 59 11.73 -5.64 -0.32
C THR A 59 12.21 -6.38 0.93
N LEU A 60 12.95 -7.48 0.77
CA LEU A 60 13.55 -8.21 1.89
C LEU A 60 14.56 -7.37 2.69
N ALA A 61 15.32 -6.51 2.01
CA ALA A 61 16.27 -5.61 2.66
C ALA A 61 15.58 -4.43 3.39
N TRP A 62 14.42 -4.00 2.89
CA TRP A 62 13.64 -2.89 3.46
C TRP A 62 12.71 -3.32 4.59
N GLN A 63 12.12 -4.51 4.50
CA GLN A 63 11.16 -4.98 5.49
C GLN A 63 11.82 -5.20 6.85
N GLN A 64 11.07 -4.90 7.92
CA GLN A 64 11.52 -5.20 9.27
C GLN A 64 11.56 -6.72 9.50
N PRO A 65 12.51 -7.22 10.31
CA PRO A 65 12.53 -8.62 10.67
C PRO A 65 11.25 -8.99 11.40
N ARG A 66 10.81 -10.24 11.22
CA ARG A 66 9.62 -10.75 11.92
C ARG A 66 9.83 -10.65 13.43
N LYS A 67 8.91 -9.97 14.11
CA LYS A 67 8.88 -9.96 15.57
C LYS A 67 8.38 -11.31 16.09
N VAL A 68 9.15 -11.93 16.98
CA VAL A 68 8.70 -13.08 17.77
C VAL A 68 8.01 -12.56 19.02
N LEU A 69 6.77 -12.98 19.24
CA LEU A 69 6.00 -12.56 20.40
C LEU A 69 6.39 -13.41 21.60
N ALA A 70 6.68 -12.78 22.74
CA ALA A 70 6.91 -13.52 23.97
C ALA A 70 5.58 -13.94 24.61
N GLN A 71 5.57 -15.06 25.32
CA GLN A 71 4.34 -15.66 25.87
C GLN A 71 3.59 -14.75 26.87
N ASN A 72 4.30 -13.82 27.52
CA ASN A 72 3.73 -12.87 28.49
C ASN A 72 3.66 -11.43 27.94
N GLU A 73 3.92 -11.22 26.66
CA GLU A 73 3.90 -9.89 26.04
C GLU A 73 2.46 -9.47 25.76
N ASN A 74 2.00 -8.46 26.50
CA ASN A 74 0.64 -7.94 26.42
C ASN A 74 0.66 -6.43 26.20
N TYR A 75 -0.13 -5.98 25.23
CA TYR A 75 -0.29 -4.57 24.89
C TYR A 75 -1.70 -4.09 25.15
N SER A 76 -1.82 -2.83 25.56
CA SER A 76 -3.10 -2.16 25.76
C SER A 76 -3.93 -2.11 24.48
N SER A 77 -3.27 -1.98 23.32
CA SER A 77 -3.91 -1.86 22.01
C SER A 77 -2.96 -2.26 20.89
N GLY A 78 -3.50 -2.84 19.82
CA GLY A 78 -2.84 -2.97 18.52
C GLY A 78 -3.42 -1.96 17.54
N ILE A 79 -2.56 -1.28 16.79
CA ILE A 79 -2.99 -0.29 15.77
C ILE A 79 -2.99 -0.97 14.41
N VAL A 80 -4.15 -0.95 13.76
CA VAL A 80 -4.35 -1.48 12.40
C VAL A 80 -4.42 -0.30 11.44
N LEU A 81 -3.39 -0.20 10.59
CA LEU A 81 -3.38 0.73 9.47
C LEU A 81 -4.22 0.13 8.33
N ALA A 82 -5.32 0.80 7.99
CA ALA A 82 -6.12 0.50 6.80
C ALA A 82 -5.31 0.79 5.51
N GLY A 83 -5.97 0.90 4.37
CA GLY A 83 -5.36 0.89 3.04
C GLY A 83 -5.31 -0.53 2.45
N PHE A 84 -6.13 -1.43 2.97
CA PHE A 84 -6.31 -2.79 2.47
C PHE A 84 -7.77 -3.08 2.09
N ILE A 85 -8.63 -2.06 2.11
CA ILE A 85 -10.02 -2.18 1.66
C ILE A 85 -10.19 -1.41 0.35
N SER A 86 -10.83 -2.06 -0.61
CA SER A 86 -11.32 -1.43 -1.84
C SER A 86 -12.84 -1.33 -1.77
N PHE A 87 -13.40 -0.22 -2.24
CA PHE A 87 -14.86 -0.03 -2.25
C PHE A 87 -15.44 -0.19 -3.64
N ASN A 88 -16.46 -1.03 -3.77
CA ASN A 88 -17.40 -0.95 -4.87
C ASN A 88 -18.51 0.01 -4.50
N TYR A 89 -18.48 1.20 -5.09
CA TYR A 89 -19.44 2.23 -4.79
C TYR A 89 -20.82 2.01 -5.40
N LYS A 90 -20.99 1.07 -6.35
CA LYS A 90 -22.32 0.73 -6.89
C LYS A 90 -23.10 -0.06 -5.86
N ASP A 91 -22.43 -1.02 -5.23
CA ASP A 91 -23.05 -1.96 -4.29
C ASP A 91 -22.87 -1.53 -2.83
N ASN A 92 -22.21 -0.39 -2.61
CA ASN A 92 -21.94 0.18 -1.28
C ASN A 92 -21.15 -0.78 -0.37
N GLN A 93 -20.27 -1.61 -0.94
CA GLN A 93 -19.55 -2.68 -0.24
C GLN A 93 -18.03 -2.51 -0.32
N GLY A 94 -17.37 -2.84 0.80
CA GLY A 94 -15.92 -2.98 0.89
C GLY A 94 -15.46 -4.40 0.58
N TYR A 95 -14.26 -4.52 0.03
CA TYR A 95 -13.60 -5.79 -0.28
C TYR A 95 -12.16 -5.75 0.19
N TYR A 96 -11.69 -6.89 0.69
CA TYR A 96 -10.29 -7.08 1.05
C TYR A 96 -9.40 -7.03 -0.20
N GLY A 97 -8.36 -6.20 -0.13
CA GLY A 97 -7.31 -6.10 -1.13
C GLY A 97 -6.08 -6.92 -0.76
N GLN A 98 -4.98 -6.68 -1.49
CA GLN A 98 -3.74 -7.45 -1.37
C GLN A 98 -3.07 -7.36 0.01
N ALA A 99 -3.34 -6.30 0.78
CA ALA A 99 -2.77 -6.08 2.12
C ALA A 99 -3.68 -6.56 3.27
N ALA A 100 -4.65 -7.44 3.00
CA ALA A 100 -5.62 -7.94 3.97
C ALA A 100 -5.00 -8.74 5.13
N ASP A 101 -3.77 -9.24 4.98
CA ASP A 101 -3.05 -9.90 6.09
C ASP A 101 -2.98 -9.02 7.35
N ARG A 102 -2.99 -7.68 7.22
CA ARG A 102 -3.05 -6.77 8.38
C ARG A 102 -4.26 -7.01 9.27
N PHE A 103 -5.42 -7.29 8.69
CA PHE A 103 -6.63 -7.66 9.43
C PHE A 103 -6.44 -9.01 10.14
N ILE A 104 -5.94 -10.01 9.39
CA ILE A 104 -5.74 -11.38 9.87
C ILE A 104 -4.76 -11.40 11.06
N GLN A 105 -3.63 -10.70 10.95
CA GLN A 105 -2.62 -10.63 12.02
C GLN A 105 -3.16 -9.92 13.26
N ALA A 106 -3.91 -8.83 13.10
CA ALA A 106 -4.50 -8.12 14.23
C ALA A 106 -5.57 -8.97 14.95
N LEU A 107 -6.43 -9.66 14.19
CA LEU A 107 -7.40 -10.61 14.74
C LEU A 107 -6.68 -11.71 15.54
N ARG A 108 -5.61 -12.28 14.96
CA ARG A 108 -4.81 -13.31 15.62
C ARG A 108 -4.18 -12.81 16.92
N LEU A 109 -3.57 -11.63 16.91
CA LEU A 109 -2.97 -11.02 18.09
C LEU A 109 -4.00 -10.79 19.21
N TYR A 110 -5.21 -10.35 18.84
CA TYR A 110 -6.29 -10.15 19.79
C TYR A 110 -6.76 -11.47 20.41
N LYS A 111 -7.04 -12.48 19.58
CA LYS A 111 -7.51 -13.79 20.04
C LYS A 111 -6.47 -14.55 20.86
N LEU A 112 -5.18 -14.33 20.61
CA LEU A 112 -4.08 -14.87 21.41
C LEU A 112 -3.83 -14.09 22.72
N GLY A 113 -4.52 -12.97 22.95
CA GLY A 113 -4.39 -12.15 24.17
C GLY A 113 -3.24 -11.15 24.16
N HIS A 114 -2.42 -11.11 23.11
CA HIS A 114 -1.28 -10.19 23.00
C HIS A 114 -1.69 -8.71 22.91
N ILE A 115 -2.91 -8.42 22.44
CA ILE A 115 -3.48 -7.07 22.42
C ILE A 115 -4.87 -7.09 23.05
N LYS A 116 -5.19 -6.08 23.86
CA LYS A 116 -6.50 -5.97 24.53
C LYS A 116 -7.55 -5.21 23.73
N LYS A 117 -7.12 -4.35 22.80
CA LYS A 117 -7.99 -3.51 21.97
C LYS A 117 -7.41 -3.40 20.57
N ILE A 118 -8.27 -3.16 19.59
CA ILE A 118 -7.87 -2.88 18.22
C ILE A 118 -8.23 -1.43 17.91
N VAL A 119 -7.22 -0.63 17.54
CA VAL A 119 -7.42 0.74 17.06
C VAL A 119 -7.26 0.74 15.56
N ILE A 120 -8.33 1.04 14.84
CA ILE A 120 -8.34 1.06 13.38
C ILE A 120 -8.09 2.49 12.93
N THR A 121 -7.17 2.67 11.99
CA THR A 121 -6.86 3.97 11.41
C THR A 121 -7.06 3.90 9.90
N GLY A 122 -8.01 4.67 9.36
CA GLY A 122 -8.37 4.61 7.95
C GLY A 122 -9.43 5.62 7.58
N GLY A 123 -9.13 6.47 6.59
CA GLY A 123 -10.07 7.45 6.05
C GLY A 123 -10.69 6.98 4.73
N SER A 124 -11.21 7.93 3.94
CA SER A 124 -11.56 7.69 2.55
C SER A 124 -10.36 7.94 1.64
N GLY A 125 -10.09 7.02 0.72
CA GLY A 125 -9.11 7.21 -0.36
C GLY A 125 -9.61 8.12 -1.50
N SER A 126 -10.89 8.52 -1.47
CA SER A 126 -11.53 9.33 -2.51
C SER A 126 -11.62 10.79 -2.11
N ILE A 127 -11.36 11.70 -3.06
CA ILE A 127 -11.59 13.15 -2.85
C ILE A 127 -13.08 13.43 -2.73
N TRP A 128 -13.87 12.76 -3.58
CA TRP A 128 -15.29 13.04 -3.80
C TRP A 128 -16.22 12.22 -2.91
N ARG A 129 -15.77 11.05 -2.45
CA ARG A 129 -16.60 10.07 -1.76
C ARG A 129 -16.12 9.85 -0.32
N GLN A 130 -16.11 10.93 0.45
CA GLN A 130 -15.61 10.95 1.83
C GLN A 130 -16.47 10.15 2.82
N GLN A 131 -17.72 9.80 2.43
CA GLN A 131 -18.59 8.97 3.26
C GLN A 131 -18.09 7.52 3.42
N TYR A 132 -17.24 7.05 2.51
CA TYR A 132 -16.68 5.69 2.57
C TYR A 132 -15.35 5.71 3.29
N LYS A 133 -15.36 5.43 4.59
CA LYS A 133 -14.13 5.29 5.38
C LYS A 133 -13.79 3.82 5.52
N GLU A 134 -12.56 3.47 5.20
CA GLU A 134 -12.09 2.09 5.34
C GLU A 134 -12.19 1.60 6.79
N ALA A 135 -11.96 2.48 7.78
CA ALA A 135 -12.03 2.10 9.18
C ALA A 135 -13.41 1.63 9.64
N ASP A 136 -14.48 2.21 9.07
CA ASP A 136 -15.85 1.84 9.43
C ASP A 136 -16.16 0.41 8.95
N PHE A 137 -15.81 0.10 7.70
CA PHE A 137 -15.92 -1.26 7.16
C PHE A 137 -15.08 -2.27 7.95
N VAL A 138 -13.82 -1.96 8.22
CA VAL A 138 -12.93 -2.87 8.98
C VAL A 138 -13.47 -3.11 10.40
N LYS A 139 -14.10 -2.11 11.01
CA LYS A 139 -14.73 -2.26 12.33
C LYS A 139 -15.87 -3.28 12.27
N GLU A 140 -16.77 -3.16 11.30
CA GLU A 140 -17.86 -4.13 11.10
C GLU A 140 -17.32 -5.54 10.93
N GLN A 141 -16.25 -5.70 10.16
CA GLN A 141 -15.60 -6.99 9.97
C GLN A 141 -15.02 -7.58 11.25
N PHE A 142 -14.43 -6.76 12.14
CA PHE A 142 -13.96 -7.28 13.44
C PHE A 142 -15.12 -7.64 14.37
N LEU A 143 -16.23 -6.90 14.33
CA LEU A 143 -17.44 -7.20 15.08
C LEU A 143 -18.04 -8.56 14.65
N GLU A 144 -18.08 -8.83 13.35
CA GLU A 144 -18.50 -10.12 12.79
C GLU A 144 -17.62 -11.29 13.27
N GLN A 145 -16.33 -11.04 13.55
CA GLN A 145 -15.40 -12.03 14.12
C GLN A 145 -15.50 -12.14 15.66
N GLY A 146 -16.51 -11.50 16.27
CA GLY A 146 -16.79 -11.56 17.70
C GLY A 146 -15.78 -10.78 18.54
N ILE A 147 -15.20 -9.69 18.00
CA ILE A 147 -14.48 -8.70 18.81
C ILE A 147 -15.48 -7.64 19.28
N PRO A 148 -15.62 -7.39 20.59
CA PRO A 148 -16.56 -6.38 21.09
C PRO A 148 -16.15 -4.95 20.70
N ALA A 149 -17.15 -4.06 20.63
CA ALA A 149 -16.99 -2.64 20.32
C ALA A 149 -16.27 -1.85 21.41
#